data_AF-A0A3R9YY99-F1
#
_entry.id   AF-A0A3R9YY99-F1
#
_cell.length_a   1.000
_cell.length_b   1.000
_cell.length_c   1.000
_cell.angle_alpha   90.00
_cell.angle_beta   90.00
_cell.angle_gamma   90.00
#
_symmetry.space_group_name_H-M   'P 1'
#
loop_
_entity.id
_entity.type
_entity.pdbx_description
1 polymer ?
#
loop_
_entity_poly.entity_id
_entity_poly.type
_entity_poly.pdbx_seq_one_letter_code
_entity_poly.pdbx_strand_id
1 'polypeptide(L)' 'MQAEKIAIGNSYQCKSPILDNSIIGIVEKKYDLTALIVVADSKVQKDARLIELNHRLIVPFEAISEVS' A
#
# COMPACT_ATOMS: atom_id res chain seq x y z
N MET A 1 5.94 17.68 -3.93
CA MET A 1 4.69 16.90 -4.15
C MET A 1 4.67 15.68 -3.23
N GLN A 2 3.51 15.15 -2.82
CA GLN A 2 3.41 14.01 -1.88
C GLN A 2 4.17 12.75 -2.37
N ALA A 3 4.28 12.59 -3.69
CA ALA A 3 5.07 11.56 -4.38
C ALA A 3 6.59 11.57 -4.08
N GLU A 4 7.15 12.73 -3.71
CA GLU A 4 8.59 12.89 -3.41
C GLU A 4 8.93 12.38 -2.00
N LYS A 5 7.94 12.35 -1.10
CA LYS A 5 8.10 11.87 0.28
C LYS A 5 8.01 10.35 0.40
N ILE A 6 7.49 9.70 -0.64
CA ILE A 6 7.27 8.26 -0.67
C ILE A 6 8.44 7.59 -1.39
N ALA A 7 9.17 6.74 -0.66
CA ALA A 7 10.34 6.03 -1.15
C ALA A 7 10.00 4.58 -1.52
N ILE A 8 10.54 4.12 -2.64
CA ILE A 8 10.45 2.71 -3.05
C ILE A 8 11.26 1.86 -2.07
N GLY A 9 10.73 0.70 -1.68
CA GLY A 9 11.33 -0.21 -0.71
C GLY A 9 10.97 0.08 0.74
N ASN A 10 10.35 1.24 1.03
CA ASN A 10 9.94 1.59 2.39
C ASN A 10 8.50 1.13 2.67
N SER A 11 8.25 0.82 3.93
CA SER A 11 6.93 0.48 4.47
C SER A 11 6.16 1.74 4.85
N TYR A 12 4.87 1.76 4.50
CA TYR A 12 3.96 2.85 4.84
C TYR A 12 2.61 2.30 5.30
N GLN A 13 1.90 3.09 6.09
CA GLN A 13 0.49 2.86 6.35
C GLN A 13 -0.31 3.32 5.14
N CYS A 14 -1.13 2.43 4.59
CA CYS A 14 -1.90 2.65 3.39
C CYS A 14 -3.38 2.41 3.69
N LYS A 15 -4.27 3.26 3.19
CA LYS A 15 -5.70 2.98 3.16
C LYS A 15 -6.03 2.23 1.89
N SER A 16 -6.45 0.98 2.03
CA SER A 16 -6.85 0.16 0.88
C SER A 16 -8.22 0.62 0.36
N PRO A 17 -8.43 0.66 -0.96
CA PRO A 17 -9.76 0.88 -1.52
C PRO A 17 -10.67 -0.35 -1.42
N ILE A 18 -10.10 -1.55 -1.23
CA ILE A 18 -10.84 -2.82 -1.20
C ILE A 18 -10.88 -3.48 0.18
N LEU A 19 -10.11 -2.98 1.16
CA LEU A 19 -10.15 -3.44 2.54
C LEU A 19 -10.64 -2.29 3.41
N ASP A 20 -11.52 -2.57 4.36
CA ASP A 20 -12.09 -1.54 5.25
C ASP A 20 -11.07 -1.00 6.27
N ASN A 21 -9.88 -1.59 6.33
CA ASN A 21 -8.83 -1.27 7.31
C ASN A 21 -7.62 -0.60 6.66
N SER A 22 -6.91 0.21 7.45
CA SER A 22 -5.53 0.57 7.12
C SER A 22 -4.65 -0.66 7.19
N ILE A 23 -3.73 -0.75 6.23
CA ILE A 23 -2.78 -1.84 6.10
C ILE A 23 -1.36 -1.30 6.02
N ILE A 24 -0.38 -2.13 6.35
CA ILE A 24 1.04 -1.82 6.09
C ILE A 24 1.41 -2.40 4.72
N GLY A 25 1.96 -1.54 3.86
CA GLY A 25 2.41 -1.90 2.52
C GLY A 25 3.81 -1.39 2.23
N ILE A 26 4.60 -2.18 1.51
CA ILE A 26 5.93 -1.80 1.01
C ILE A 26 5.77 -1.27 -0.40
N VAL A 27 6.29 -0.08 -0.69
CA VAL A 27 6.20 0.52 -2.03
C VAL A 27 7.12 -0.21 -3.00
N GLU A 28 6.54 -0.88 -3.99
CA GLU A 28 7.27 -1.60 -5.04
C GLU A 28 7.54 -0.69 -6.25
N LYS A 29 6.57 0.17 -6.60
CA LYS A 29 6.69 1.09 -7.74
C LYS A 29 5.86 2.36 -7.54
N LYS A 30 6.30 3.46 -8.14
CA LYS A 30 5.55 4.73 -8.16
C LYS A 30 5.05 5.04 -9.57
N TYR A 31 3.88 5.65 -9.63
CA TYR A 31 3.26 6.27 -10.80
C TYR A 31 3.01 7.75 -10.49
N ASP A 32 2.36 8.48 -11.41
CA ASP A 32 2.20 9.93 -11.29
C ASP A 32 1.42 10.35 -10.03
N LEU A 33 0.37 9.61 -9.67
CA LEU A 33 -0.51 9.91 -8.51
C LEU A 33 -0.70 8.73 -7.56
N THR A 34 -0.13 7.57 -7.89
CA THR A 34 -0.37 6.31 -7.18
C THR A 34 0.94 5.56 -6.96
N ALA A 35 0.92 4.61 -6.03
CA ALA A 35 1.98 3.65 -5.82
C ALA A 35 1.42 2.23 -5.91
N LEU A 36 2.21 1.34 -6.48
CA LEU A 36 2.05 -0.10 -6.28
C LEU A 36 2.71 -0.47 -4.96
N ILE A 37 1.94 -1.07 -4.06
CA ILE A 37 2.43 -1.61 -2.79
C ILE A 37 2.28 -3.13 -2.75
N VAL A 38 3.16 -3.78 -2.01
CA VAL A 38 2.99 -5.17 -1.56
C VAL A 38 2.52 -5.15 -0.12
N VAL A 39 1.42 -5.81 0.18
CA VAL A 39 0.82 -5.84 1.53
C VAL A 39 1.69 -6.69 2.46
N ALA A 40 2.27 -6.03 3.47
CA ALA A 40 3.13 -6.64 4.48
C ALA A 40 2.38 -6.95 5.79
N ASP A 41 1.14 -6.49 5.94
CA ASP A 41 0.33 -6.70 7.13
C ASP A 41 -0.17 -8.15 7.26
N SER A 42 0.37 -8.87 8.23
CA SER A 42 0.07 -10.27 8.51
C SER A 42 -1.39 -10.53 8.89
N LYS A 43 -2.13 -9.52 9.37
CA LYS A 43 -3.55 -9.66 9.76
C LYS A 43 -4.46 -9.85 8.56
N VAL A 44 -4.09 -9.26 7.42
CA VAL A 44 -4.92 -9.26 6.20
C VAL A 44 -4.34 -10.13 5.09
N GLN A 45 -3.12 -10.66 5.23
CA GLN A 45 -2.50 -11.53 4.21
C GLN A 45 -3.34 -12.76 3.82
N LYS A 46 -4.28 -13.21 4.66
CA LYS A 46 -5.17 -14.34 4.37
C LYS A 46 -6.50 -13.92 3.72
N ASP A 47 -6.72 -12.62 3.49
CA ASP A 47 -7.90 -12.12 2.80
C ASP A 47 -7.91 -12.62 1.36
N ALA A 48 -9.01 -13.28 0.94
CA ALA A 48 -9.13 -13.86 -0.39
C ALA A 48 -8.91 -12.83 -1.51
N ARG A 49 -9.37 -11.58 -1.30
CA ARG A 49 -9.20 -10.49 -2.26
C ARG A 49 -7.73 -10.14 -2.47
N LEU A 50 -6.92 -10.21 -1.40
CA LEU A 50 -5.48 -9.95 -1.50
C LEU A 50 -4.76 -11.12 -2.17
N ILE A 51 -5.17 -12.35 -1.90
CA ILE A 51 -4.58 -13.55 -2.53
C ILE A 51 -4.80 -13.51 -4.04
N GLU A 52 -6.00 -13.17 -4.50
CA GLU A 52 -6.32 -13.01 -5.94
C GLU A 52 -5.45 -11.93 -6.61
N LEU A 53 -5.08 -10.90 -5.85
CA LEU A 53 -4.23 -9.80 -6.32
C LEU A 53 -2.74 -10.04 -6.07
N ASN A 54 -2.33 -11.25 -5.67
CA ASN A 54 -0.95 -11.59 -5.32
C ASN A 54 -0.36 -10.61 -4.28
N HIS A 55 -1.18 -10.21 -3.31
CA HIS A 55 -0.86 -9.26 -2.24
C HIS A 55 -0.39 -7.89 -2.72
N ARG A 56 -0.72 -7.51 -3.96
CA ARG A 56 -0.36 -6.21 -4.54
C ARG A 56 -1.56 -5.30 -4.67
N LEU A 57 -1.39 -4.03 -4.29
CA LEU A 57 -2.43 -3.01 -4.39
C LEU A 57 -1.88 -1.72 -5.00
N ILE A 58 -2.71 -1.08 -5.83
CA ILE A 58 -2.45 0.30 -6.27
C ILE A 58 -3.21 1.21 -5.31
N VAL A 59 -2.48 2.13 -4.68
CA VAL A 59 -3.02 3.09 -3.73
C VAL A 59 -2.63 4.52 -4.14
N PRO A 60 -3.53 5.51 -4.02
CA PRO A 60 -3.19 6.89 -4.30
C PRO A 60 -2.26 7.46 -3.22
N PHE A 61 -1.38 8.40 -3.56
CA PHE A 61 -0.42 8.96 -2.60
C PHE A 61 -1.08 9.66 -1.41
N GLU A 62 -2.29 10.20 -1.59
CA GLU A 62 -3.08 10.78 -0.51
C GLU A 62 -3.54 9.76 0.54
N ALA A 63 -3.58 8.47 0.17
CA ALA A 63 -3.93 7.37 1.05
C ALA A 63 -2.70 6.70 1.70
N ILE A 64 -1.50 7.26 1.50
CA ILE A 64 -0.24 6.76 2.07
C ILE A 64 0.22 7.72 3.17
N SER A 65 0.60 7.16 4.32
CA SER A 65 1.08 7.88 5.49
C SER A 65 2.30 7.16 6.10
N GLU A 66 3.22 7.91 6.71
CA GLU A 66 4.34 7.31 7.45
C GLU A 66 3.84 6.48 8.63
N VAL A 67 4.53 5.37 8.91
CA VAL A 67 4.29 4.57 10.11
C VAL A 67 4.95 5.29 11.28
N SER A 68 4.16 6.00 12.07
CA SER A 68 4.60 6.69 13.29
C SER A 68 4.79 5.72 14.46
#